data_AF-A0A9D5Q973-F1
#
_entry.id   AF-A0A9D5Q973-F1
#
_cell.length_a   1.000
_cell.length_b   1.000
_cell.length_c   1.000
_cell.angle_alpha   90.00
_cell.angle_beta   90.00
_cell.angle_gamma   90.00
#
_symmetry.space_group_name_H-M   'P 1'
#
loop_
_entity.id
_entity.type
_entity.pdbx_description
1 polymer ?
#
loop_
_entity_poly.entity_id
_entity_poly.type
_entity_poly.pdbx_seq_one_letter_code
_entity_poly.pdbx_strand_id
1 'polypeptide(L)'
;MMQTRRRVLALGVLIILMAGCAASHLNQAKQQYELAQLADNPLPYYKAALEELDDVLAREENQWQAYALKGLIYRQLEDYEQATQHLEIAKQGTFGGQQQWVPVVINLTYGDIFHAQATEAIRSGEWERARDYQNTAIEFFENVISTSFSNFDTEVAAGDELGLSMQELYLTAQARWAAAKYQMAVIGGRIDSKARQSELIREATARLSSLVSTYPDATSLRYYLADGYRKQALTIRRTDPAESERLQEQAMAQLRVCAELGLSRELRNPAAQLFSTLSKGTEPEIEQKILGTIPSR
;
A
#
# COMPACT_ATOMS: atom_id res chain seq x y z
N MET A 1 -53.15 -1.80 -26.37
CA MET A 1 -52.16 -2.74 -25.81
C MET A 1 -50.80 -2.77 -26.54
N MET A 2 -50.71 -2.55 -27.85
CA MET A 2 -49.42 -2.59 -28.58
C MET A 2 -48.48 -1.39 -28.32
N GLN A 3 -49.01 -0.18 -28.09
CA GLN A 3 -48.20 1.03 -27.85
C GLN A 3 -47.48 1.01 -26.49
N THR A 4 -48.11 0.43 -25.46
CA THR A 4 -47.54 0.36 -24.11
C THR A 4 -46.37 -0.63 -24.04
N ARG A 5 -46.44 -1.76 -24.76
CA ARG A 5 -45.31 -2.73 -24.86
C ARG A 5 -44.11 -2.16 -25.60
N ARG A 6 -44.31 -1.36 -26.66
CA ARG A 6 -43.19 -0.70 -27.38
C ARG A 6 -42.51 0.37 -26.53
N ARG A 7 -43.25 1.11 -25.70
CA ARG A 7 -42.67 2.09 -24.77
C ARG A 7 -41.87 1.44 -23.64
N VAL A 8 -42.35 0.32 -23.09
CA VAL A 8 -41.62 -0.43 -22.05
C VAL A 8 -40.34 -1.09 -22.60
N LEU A 9 -40.38 -1.63 -23.83
CA LEU A 9 -39.19 -2.16 -24.49
C LEU A 9 -38.17 -1.06 -24.85
N ALA A 10 -38.63 0.10 -25.33
CA ALA A 10 -37.76 1.23 -25.63
C ALA A 10 -37.12 1.82 -24.37
N LEU A 11 -37.86 1.91 -23.26
CA LEU A 11 -37.31 2.32 -21.96
C LEU A 11 -36.28 1.29 -21.43
N GLY A 12 -36.58 0.00 -21.56
CA GLY A 12 -35.67 -1.08 -21.14
C GLY A 12 -34.36 -1.08 -21.92
N VAL A 13 -34.39 -0.87 -23.24
CA VAL A 13 -33.18 -0.79 -24.07
C VAL A 13 -32.38 0.49 -23.76
N LEU A 14 -33.04 1.63 -23.49
CA LEU A 14 -32.34 2.87 -23.11
C LEU A 14 -31.64 2.74 -21.74
N ILE A 15 -32.29 2.09 -20.76
CA ILE A 15 -31.70 1.82 -19.44
C ILE A 15 -30.49 0.88 -19.57
N ILE A 16 -30.57 -0.15 -20.42
CA ILE A 16 -29.45 -1.07 -20.68
C ILE A 16 -28.28 -0.37 -21.38
N LEU A 17 -28.56 0.54 -22.32
CA LEU A 17 -27.50 1.32 -23.01
C LEU A 17 -26.80 2.32 -22.07
N MET A 18 -27.54 2.95 -21.15
CA MET A 18 -26.96 3.92 -20.20
C MET A 18 -26.09 3.23 -19.13
N ALA A 19 -26.53 2.08 -18.62
CA ALA A 19 -25.76 1.29 -17.64
C ALA A 19 -24.46 0.69 -18.22
N GLY A 20 -24.48 0.31 -19.50
CA GLY A 20 -23.28 -0.22 -20.19
C GLY A 20 -22.15 0.81 -20.32
N CYS A 21 -22.48 2.10 -20.43
CA CYS A 21 -21.47 3.14 -20.58
C CYS A 21 -20.78 3.48 -19.24
N ALA A 22 -21.49 3.53 -18.11
CA ALA A 22 -20.89 3.82 -16.80
C ALA A 22 -19.91 2.71 -16.34
N ALA A 23 -20.30 1.44 -16.51
CA ALA A 23 -19.40 0.31 -16.23
C ALA A 23 -18.13 0.33 -17.09
N SER A 24 -18.25 0.77 -18.36
CA SER A 24 -17.09 0.93 -19.26
C SER A 24 -16.11 1.98 -18.75
N HIS A 25 -16.57 3.16 -18.34
CA HIS A 25 -15.69 4.22 -17.82
C HIS A 25 -15.05 3.84 -16.49
N LEU A 26 -15.78 3.16 -15.60
CA LEU A 26 -15.19 2.68 -14.34
C LEU A 26 -14.07 1.66 -14.58
N ASN A 27 -14.21 0.79 -15.58
CA ASN A 27 -13.17 -0.16 -15.94
C ASN A 27 -11.98 0.50 -16.66
N GLN A 28 -12.24 1.52 -17.48
CA GLN A 28 -11.19 2.36 -18.06
C GLN A 28 -10.41 3.10 -16.96
N ALA A 29 -11.07 3.68 -15.96
CA ALA A 29 -10.43 4.33 -14.83
C ALA A 29 -9.47 3.40 -14.07
N LYS A 30 -9.89 2.15 -13.81
CA LYS A 30 -9.06 1.14 -13.16
C LYS A 30 -7.85 0.78 -14.01
N GLN A 31 -8.05 0.55 -15.30
CA GLN A 31 -6.95 0.27 -16.22
C GLN A 31 -5.94 1.42 -16.27
N GLN A 32 -6.40 2.67 -16.29
CA GLN A 32 -5.51 3.84 -16.21
C GLN A 32 -4.75 3.87 -14.88
N TYR A 33 -5.42 3.54 -13.76
CA TYR A 33 -4.76 3.43 -12.46
C TYR A 33 -3.67 2.34 -12.44
N GLU A 34 -3.93 1.15 -12.98
CA GLU A 34 -2.94 0.07 -13.10
C GLU A 34 -1.73 0.47 -13.95
N LEU A 35 -1.97 1.12 -15.10
CA LEU A 35 -0.90 1.66 -15.94
C LEU A 35 -0.08 2.71 -15.18
N ALA A 36 -0.71 3.53 -14.34
CA ALA A 36 0.01 4.48 -13.50
C ALA A 36 0.98 3.78 -12.53
N GLN A 37 0.63 2.62 -11.97
CA GLN A 37 1.52 1.89 -11.05
C GLN A 37 2.78 1.36 -11.74
N LEU A 38 2.72 1.13 -13.06
CA LEU A 38 3.81 0.57 -13.86
C LEU A 38 4.63 1.65 -14.59
N ALA A 39 4.07 2.84 -14.80
CA ALA A 39 4.68 3.87 -15.62
C ALA A 39 5.80 4.63 -14.89
N ASP A 40 6.87 5.00 -15.62
CA ASP A 40 7.92 5.91 -15.14
C ASP A 40 7.37 7.32 -14.89
N ASN A 41 6.38 7.75 -15.66
CA ASN A 41 5.63 8.99 -15.44
C ASN A 41 4.15 8.65 -15.20
N PRO A 42 3.71 8.51 -13.93
CA PRO A 42 2.37 8.03 -13.60
C PRO A 42 1.30 9.13 -13.70
N LEU A 43 1.71 10.41 -13.68
CA LEU A 43 0.80 11.55 -13.62
C LEU A 43 -0.22 11.62 -14.77
N PRO A 44 0.14 11.37 -16.05
CA PRO A 44 -0.84 11.35 -17.14
C PRO A 44 -1.92 10.29 -16.94
N TYR A 45 -1.54 9.12 -16.43
CA TYR A 45 -2.45 8.01 -16.19
C TYR A 45 -3.38 8.30 -15.00
N TYR A 46 -2.88 8.91 -13.93
CA TYR A 46 -3.73 9.37 -12.83
C TYR A 46 -4.75 10.43 -13.28
N LYS A 47 -4.35 11.37 -14.14
CA LYS A 47 -5.28 12.36 -14.69
C LYS A 47 -6.37 11.72 -15.54
N ALA A 48 -5.98 10.81 -16.45
CA ALA A 48 -6.94 10.07 -17.26
C ALA A 48 -7.91 9.25 -16.39
N ALA A 49 -7.41 8.57 -15.35
CA ALA A 49 -8.25 7.83 -14.42
C ALA A 49 -9.26 8.74 -13.70
N LEU A 50 -8.86 9.94 -13.29
CA LEU A 50 -9.75 10.91 -12.65
C LEU A 50 -10.84 11.42 -13.61
N GLU A 51 -10.51 11.70 -14.87
CA GLU A 51 -11.48 12.11 -15.89
C GLU A 51 -12.54 11.03 -16.13
N GLU A 52 -12.13 9.77 -16.26
CA GLU A 52 -13.05 8.62 -16.39
C GLU A 52 -13.95 8.47 -15.16
N LEU A 53 -13.43 8.73 -13.95
CA LEU A 53 -14.19 8.68 -12.71
C LEU A 53 -15.20 9.82 -12.58
N ASP A 54 -14.85 11.02 -13.07
CA ASP A 54 -15.77 12.15 -13.12
C ASP A 54 -16.95 11.84 -14.06
N ASP A 55 -16.70 11.19 -15.20
CA ASP A 55 -17.74 10.73 -16.12
C ASP A 55 -18.66 9.65 -15.51
N VAL A 56 -18.11 8.74 -14.70
CA VAL A 56 -18.90 7.76 -13.93
C VAL A 56 -19.83 8.49 -12.95
N LEU A 57 -19.27 9.40 -12.16
CA LEU A 57 -20.00 10.09 -11.09
C LEU A 57 -21.03 11.09 -11.62
N ALA A 58 -20.80 11.69 -12.79
CA ALA A 58 -21.78 12.55 -13.46
C ALA A 58 -23.05 11.78 -13.90
N ARG A 59 -22.96 10.46 -14.06
CA ARG A 59 -24.09 9.60 -14.47
C ARG A 59 -24.72 8.89 -13.29
N GLU A 60 -23.90 8.45 -12.35
CA GLU A 60 -24.30 7.70 -11.17
C GLU A 60 -23.59 8.24 -9.92
N GLU A 61 -24.19 9.26 -9.29
CA GLU A 61 -23.62 9.94 -8.11
C GLU A 61 -23.37 9.01 -6.91
N ASN A 62 -24.03 7.85 -6.86
CA ASN A 62 -23.90 6.85 -5.78
C ASN A 62 -22.94 5.70 -6.14
N GLN A 63 -22.02 5.91 -7.09
CA GLN A 63 -20.95 4.95 -7.37
C GLN A 63 -19.82 5.06 -6.34
N TRP A 64 -20.02 4.45 -5.17
CA TRP A 64 -19.10 4.47 -4.03
C TRP A 64 -17.69 3.97 -4.36
N GLN A 65 -17.59 2.99 -5.27
CA GLN A 65 -16.33 2.48 -5.77
C GLN A 65 -15.52 3.53 -6.54
N ALA A 66 -16.18 4.40 -7.30
CA ALA A 66 -15.53 5.50 -8.01
C ALA A 66 -14.92 6.49 -7.02
N TYR A 67 -15.64 6.83 -5.94
CA TYR A 67 -15.09 7.66 -4.87
C TYR A 67 -13.90 7.02 -4.16
N ALA A 68 -13.94 5.72 -3.88
CA ALA A 68 -12.80 5.02 -3.29
C ALA A 68 -11.56 5.09 -4.19
N LEU A 69 -11.72 4.90 -5.50
CA LEU A 69 -10.62 5.00 -6.45
C LEU A 69 -10.08 6.43 -6.59
N LYS A 70 -10.95 7.45 -6.60
CA LYS A 70 -10.51 8.86 -6.52
C LYS A 70 -9.69 9.11 -5.25
N GLY A 71 -10.16 8.63 -4.10
CA GLY A 71 -9.44 8.71 -2.84
C GLY A 71 -8.04 8.11 -2.90
N LEU A 72 -7.93 6.91 -3.46
CA LEU A 72 -6.65 6.23 -3.69
C LEU A 72 -5.74 7.01 -4.64
N ILE A 73 -6.26 7.52 -5.76
CA ILE A 73 -5.48 8.31 -6.73
C ILE A 73 -4.97 9.60 -6.10
N TYR A 74 -5.82 10.36 -5.40
CA TYR A 74 -5.38 11.59 -4.74
C TYR A 74 -4.35 11.33 -3.65
N ARG A 75 -4.43 10.19 -2.94
CA ARG A 75 -3.37 9.74 -2.03
C ARG A 75 -2.04 9.54 -2.78
N GLN A 76 -2.05 8.97 -3.98
CA GLN A 76 -0.83 8.80 -4.79
C GLN A 76 -0.28 10.13 -5.31
N LEU A 77 -1.15 11.12 -5.49
CA LEU A 77 -0.78 12.49 -5.85
C LEU A 77 -0.38 13.34 -4.63
N GLU A 78 -0.35 12.75 -3.44
CA GLU A 78 -0.08 13.43 -2.15
C GLU A 78 -1.08 14.56 -1.81
N ASP A 79 -2.24 14.58 -2.46
CA ASP A 79 -3.36 15.47 -2.11
C ASP A 79 -4.26 14.80 -1.07
N TYR A 80 -3.80 14.82 0.18
CA TYR A 80 -4.47 14.11 1.28
C TYR A 80 -5.83 14.72 1.64
N GLU A 81 -6.06 15.99 1.33
CA GLU A 81 -7.35 16.64 1.54
C GLU A 81 -8.41 16.07 0.60
N GLN A 82 -8.13 16.08 -0.71
CA GLN A 82 -9.02 15.48 -1.71
C GLN A 82 -9.17 13.97 -1.50
N ALA A 83 -8.08 13.29 -1.14
CA ALA A 83 -8.13 11.86 -0.82
C ALA A 83 -9.13 11.60 0.32
N THR A 84 -9.01 12.31 1.44
CA THR A 84 -9.89 12.14 2.60
C THR A 84 -11.34 12.46 2.27
N GLN A 85 -11.58 13.56 1.54
CA GLN A 85 -12.93 13.96 1.13
C GLN A 85 -13.64 12.85 0.35
N HIS A 86 -12.97 12.27 -0.65
CA HIS A 86 -13.56 11.20 -1.45
C HIS A 86 -13.72 9.90 -0.68
N LEU A 87 -12.78 9.55 0.20
CA LEU A 87 -12.90 8.35 1.04
C LEU A 87 -14.06 8.45 2.04
N GLU A 88 -14.35 9.64 2.60
CA GLU A 88 -15.50 9.84 3.49
C GLU A 88 -16.84 9.69 2.75
N ILE A 89 -16.89 10.03 1.47
CA ILE A 89 -18.07 9.73 0.63
C ILE A 89 -18.15 8.23 0.36
N ALA A 90 -17.04 7.60 -0.03
CA ALA A 90 -17.00 6.17 -0.34
C ALA A 90 -17.46 5.28 0.84
N LYS A 91 -17.08 5.64 2.08
CA LYS A 91 -17.49 4.95 3.32
C LYS A 91 -18.99 4.88 3.55
N GLN A 92 -19.78 5.76 2.93
CA GLN A 92 -21.24 5.75 3.06
C GLN A 92 -21.90 4.64 2.22
N GLY A 93 -21.12 4.02 1.34
CA GLY A 93 -21.58 2.94 0.48
C GLY A 93 -21.82 1.62 1.21
N THR A 94 -22.79 0.86 0.71
CA THR A 94 -23.00 -0.54 1.07
C THR A 94 -22.40 -1.42 -0.01
N PHE A 95 -21.46 -2.28 0.37
CA PHE A 95 -20.71 -3.11 -0.57
C PHE A 95 -21.20 -4.57 -0.52
N GLY A 96 -21.66 -5.07 -1.67
CA GLY A 96 -22.01 -6.49 -1.83
C GLY A 96 -20.78 -7.40 -1.89
N GLY A 97 -20.98 -8.71 -2.05
CA GLY A 97 -19.90 -9.71 -2.08
C GLY A 97 -18.77 -9.38 -3.07
N GLN A 98 -19.11 -8.90 -4.27
CA GLN A 98 -18.12 -8.56 -5.31
C GLN A 98 -17.34 -7.25 -5.04
N GLN A 99 -17.75 -6.45 -4.05
CA GLN A 99 -17.15 -5.16 -3.71
C GLN A 99 -16.53 -5.18 -2.30
N GLN A 100 -16.32 -6.36 -1.70
CA GLN A 100 -15.75 -6.51 -0.36
C GLN A 100 -14.32 -5.95 -0.24
N TRP A 101 -13.61 -5.78 -1.35
CA TRP A 101 -12.30 -5.15 -1.39
C TRP A 101 -12.37 -3.62 -1.15
N VAL A 102 -13.49 -2.96 -1.46
CA VAL A 102 -13.60 -1.49 -1.38
C VAL A 102 -13.35 -0.98 0.05
N PRO A 103 -14.00 -1.53 1.10
CA PRO A 103 -13.66 -1.17 2.48
C PRO A 103 -12.19 -1.42 2.84
N VAL A 104 -11.59 -2.47 2.29
CA VAL A 104 -10.19 -2.84 2.54
C VAL A 104 -9.25 -1.80 1.94
N VAL A 105 -9.48 -1.38 0.69
CA VAL A 105 -8.71 -0.31 0.03
C VAL A 105 -8.91 1.04 0.71
N ILE A 106 -10.14 1.35 1.15
CA ILE A 106 -10.42 2.56 1.94
C ILE A 106 -9.54 2.57 3.19
N ASN A 107 -9.56 1.50 3.98
CA ASN A 107 -8.78 1.41 5.21
C ASN A 107 -7.28 1.45 4.95
N LEU A 108 -6.80 0.77 3.91
CA LEU A 108 -5.40 0.84 3.50
C LEU A 108 -4.99 2.29 3.20
N THR A 109 -5.82 3.00 2.43
CA THR A 109 -5.56 4.39 2.02
C THR A 109 -5.56 5.34 3.21
N TYR A 110 -6.46 5.19 4.18
CA TYR A 110 -6.40 5.96 5.44
C TYR A 110 -5.12 5.68 6.21
N GLY A 111 -4.72 4.40 6.32
CA GLY A 111 -3.47 4.03 6.97
C GLY A 111 -2.27 4.76 6.36
N ASP A 112 -2.21 4.85 5.03
CA ASP A 112 -1.14 5.57 4.33
C ASP A 112 -1.18 7.08 4.56
N ILE A 113 -2.38 7.69 4.55
CA ILE A 113 -2.56 9.13 4.83
C ILE A 113 -2.07 9.46 6.25
N PHE A 114 -2.51 8.69 7.25
CA PHE A 114 -2.09 8.90 8.64
C PHE A 114 -0.59 8.66 8.85
N HIS A 115 -0.01 7.69 8.15
CA HIS A 115 1.44 7.45 8.16
C HIS A 115 2.23 8.63 7.56
N ALA A 116 1.73 9.24 6.48
CA ALA A 116 2.32 10.44 5.91
C ALA A 116 2.21 11.65 6.85
N GLN A 117 1.04 11.85 7.48
CA GLN A 117 0.84 12.89 8.49
C GLN A 117 1.74 12.71 9.71
N ALA A 118 1.95 11.47 10.17
CA ALA A 118 2.92 11.16 11.23
C ALA A 118 4.34 11.55 10.81
N THR A 119 4.72 11.28 9.56
CA THR A 119 6.02 11.69 9.00
C THR A 119 6.21 13.20 9.03
N GLU A 120 5.19 13.97 8.65
CA GLU A 120 5.27 15.43 8.67
C GLU A 120 5.32 15.99 10.09
N ALA A 121 4.53 15.43 11.01
CA ALA A 121 4.58 15.77 12.43
C ALA A 121 5.97 15.50 13.04
N ILE A 122 6.64 14.39 12.67
CA ILE A 122 8.03 14.11 13.07
C ILE A 122 8.97 15.21 12.57
N ARG A 123 8.87 15.60 11.29
CA ARG A 123 9.73 16.66 10.72
C ARG A 123 9.54 17.99 11.41
N SER A 124 8.30 18.30 11.82
CA SER A 124 7.95 19.50 12.58
C SER A 124 8.26 19.41 14.08
N GLY A 125 8.72 18.25 14.57
CA GLY A 125 9.01 18.01 15.98
C GLY A 125 7.79 17.84 16.88
N GLU A 126 6.59 17.66 16.30
CA GLU A 126 5.32 17.42 16.98
C GLU A 126 5.18 15.94 17.39
N TRP A 127 6.05 15.46 18.27
CA TRP A 127 6.20 14.02 18.55
C TRP A 127 4.97 13.33 19.13
N GLU A 128 4.22 13.99 20.00
CA GLU A 128 2.97 13.45 20.57
C GLU A 128 1.91 13.27 19.48
N ARG A 129 1.75 14.27 18.60
CA ARG A 129 0.84 14.22 17.46
C ARG A 129 1.27 13.16 16.44
N ALA A 130 2.58 13.04 16.21
CA ALA A 130 3.12 11.98 15.36
C ALA A 130 2.79 10.59 15.92
N ARG A 131 2.85 10.40 17.25
CA ARG A 131 2.44 9.14 17.89
C ARG A 131 0.96 8.86 17.63
N ASP A 132 0.09 9.84 17.81
CA ASP A 132 -1.34 9.68 17.63
C ASP A 132 -1.68 9.30 16.18
N TYR A 133 -1.14 10.03 15.20
CA TYR A 133 -1.28 9.67 13.78
C TYR A 133 -0.74 8.27 13.48
N GLN A 134 0.40 7.91 14.06
CA GLN A 134 1.02 6.62 13.78
C GLN A 134 0.25 5.45 14.40
N ASN A 135 -0.37 5.64 15.58
CA ASN A 135 -1.29 4.67 16.18
C ASN A 135 -2.50 4.45 15.28
N THR A 136 -3.14 5.53 14.82
CA THR A 136 -4.28 5.45 13.91
C THR A 136 -3.91 4.73 12.60
N ALA A 137 -2.75 5.02 12.02
CA ALA A 137 -2.28 4.30 10.83
C ALA A 137 -2.14 2.79 11.07
N ILE A 138 -1.57 2.40 12.22
CA ILE A 138 -1.41 0.98 12.62
C ILE A 138 -2.77 0.29 12.73
N GLU A 139 -3.76 0.92 13.36
CA GLU A 139 -5.12 0.38 13.51
C GLU A 139 -5.77 0.12 12.14
N PHE A 140 -5.63 1.04 11.19
CA PHE A 140 -6.12 0.86 9.83
C PHE A 140 -5.44 -0.31 9.12
N PHE A 141 -4.11 -0.43 9.21
CA PHE A 141 -3.41 -1.57 8.61
C PHE A 141 -3.78 -2.90 9.27
N GLU A 142 -3.99 -2.93 10.58
CA GLU A 142 -4.45 -4.14 11.30
C GLU A 142 -5.85 -4.56 10.86
N ASN A 143 -6.75 -3.59 10.62
CA ASN A 143 -8.06 -3.88 10.05
C ASN A 143 -7.93 -4.52 8.66
N VAL A 144 -7.12 -3.94 7.77
CA VAL A 144 -6.86 -4.50 6.43
C VAL A 144 -6.30 -5.92 6.52
N ILE A 145 -5.32 -6.15 7.40
CA ILE A 145 -4.71 -7.46 7.62
C ILE A 145 -5.77 -8.48 8.05
N SER A 146 -6.58 -8.16 9.06
CA SER A 146 -7.60 -9.07 9.56
C SER A 146 -8.66 -9.38 8.51
N THR A 147 -9.19 -8.34 7.84
CA THR A 147 -10.25 -8.50 6.84
C THR A 147 -9.74 -9.25 5.62
N SER A 148 -8.56 -8.93 5.11
CA SER A 148 -8.02 -9.60 3.94
C SER A 148 -7.73 -11.08 4.22
N PHE A 149 -7.13 -11.38 5.38
CA PHE A 149 -6.80 -12.77 5.78
C PHE A 149 -8.04 -13.65 5.91
N SER A 150 -9.12 -13.13 6.52
CA SER A 150 -10.39 -13.86 6.63
C SER A 150 -11.06 -14.16 5.28
N ASN A 151 -10.61 -13.52 4.20
CA ASN A 151 -11.17 -13.65 2.86
C ASN A 151 -10.19 -14.27 1.85
N PHE A 152 -9.15 -14.99 2.30
CA PHE A 152 -8.25 -15.69 1.36
C PHE A 152 -8.94 -16.80 0.58
N ASP A 153 -9.88 -17.52 1.21
CA ASP A 153 -10.54 -18.70 0.64
C ASP A 153 -11.87 -18.37 -0.06
N THR A 154 -12.30 -17.11 -0.08
CA THR A 154 -13.51 -16.75 -0.82
C THR A 154 -13.20 -16.83 -2.32
N GLU A 155 -14.11 -17.40 -3.13
CA GLU A 155 -13.98 -17.61 -4.59
C GLU A 155 -13.82 -16.30 -5.40
N VAL A 156 -13.50 -15.18 -4.78
CA VAL A 156 -12.95 -13.96 -5.39
C VAL A 156 -11.49 -14.18 -5.85
N ALA A 157 -11.17 -15.42 -6.25
CA ALA A 157 -9.85 -15.90 -6.65
C ALA A 157 -9.39 -15.34 -8.01
N ALA A 158 -10.30 -14.77 -8.78
CA ALA A 158 -9.94 -13.78 -9.78
C ALA A 158 -9.92 -12.43 -9.06
N GLY A 159 -8.76 -11.77 -8.99
CA GLY A 159 -8.63 -10.42 -8.46
C GLY A 159 -9.79 -9.53 -8.93
N ASP A 160 -10.17 -8.57 -8.10
CA ASP A 160 -11.16 -7.59 -8.50
C ASP A 160 -10.72 -6.85 -9.79
N GLU A 161 -11.59 -6.02 -10.35
CA GLU A 161 -11.27 -5.25 -11.56
C GLU A 161 -10.11 -4.24 -11.38
N LEU A 162 -9.49 -4.10 -10.19
CA LEU A 162 -8.24 -3.36 -9.96
C LEU A 162 -6.99 -4.26 -10.00
N GLY A 163 -7.17 -5.56 -10.26
CA GLY A 163 -6.10 -6.53 -10.37
C GLY A 163 -5.44 -6.89 -9.04
N LEU A 164 -6.03 -6.52 -7.89
CA LEU A 164 -5.47 -6.81 -6.57
C LEU A 164 -6.25 -7.94 -5.89
N SER A 165 -5.56 -9.02 -5.59
CA SER A 165 -6.06 -10.11 -4.75
C SER A 165 -6.09 -9.70 -3.27
N MET A 166 -6.95 -10.33 -2.47
CA MET A 166 -6.94 -10.18 -1.01
C MET A 166 -5.57 -10.55 -0.41
N GLN A 167 -4.86 -11.50 -1.02
CA GLN A 167 -3.50 -11.84 -0.61
C GLN A 167 -2.54 -10.66 -0.85
N GLU A 168 -2.61 -9.97 -1.98
CA GLU A 168 -1.77 -8.78 -2.24
C GLU A 168 -2.09 -7.62 -1.30
N LEU A 169 -3.38 -7.38 -1.01
CA LEU A 169 -3.80 -6.38 -0.02
C LEU A 169 -3.27 -6.72 1.38
N TYR A 170 -3.37 -7.99 1.79
CA TYR A 170 -2.81 -8.49 3.04
C TYR A 170 -1.30 -8.26 3.11
N LEU A 171 -0.54 -8.68 2.09
CA LEU A 171 0.92 -8.56 2.07
C LEU A 171 1.34 -7.08 2.06
N THR A 172 0.62 -6.23 1.31
CA THR A 172 0.83 -4.79 1.30
C THR A 172 0.60 -4.19 2.68
N ALA A 173 -0.50 -4.52 3.35
CA ALA A 173 -0.79 -4.01 4.68
C ALA A 173 0.20 -4.50 5.74
N GLN A 174 0.70 -5.74 5.63
CA GLN A 174 1.78 -6.23 6.50
C GLN A 174 3.07 -5.41 6.33
N ALA A 175 3.44 -5.08 5.08
CA ALA A 175 4.59 -4.23 4.79
C ALA A 175 4.41 -2.81 5.36
N ARG A 176 3.24 -2.19 5.14
CA ARG A 176 2.91 -0.85 5.66
C ARG A 176 2.83 -0.81 7.18
N TRP A 177 2.24 -1.83 7.80
CA TRP A 177 2.21 -1.99 9.26
C TRP A 177 3.62 -2.05 9.85
N ALA A 178 4.56 -2.76 9.20
CA ALA A 178 5.94 -2.81 9.67
C ALA A 178 6.65 -1.46 9.52
N ALA A 179 6.45 -0.76 8.39
CA ALA A 179 6.95 0.60 8.19
C ALA A 179 6.47 1.55 9.29
N ALA A 180 5.17 1.51 9.56
CA ALA A 180 4.49 2.24 10.62
C ALA A 180 5.07 1.93 12.01
N LYS A 181 5.30 0.65 12.34
CA LYS A 181 5.93 0.23 13.60
C LYS A 181 7.37 0.70 13.73
N TYR A 182 8.15 0.71 12.64
CA TYR A 182 9.50 1.23 12.67
C TYR A 182 9.53 2.75 12.87
N GLN A 183 8.58 3.50 12.27
CA GLN A 183 8.42 4.92 12.56
C GLN A 183 7.97 5.16 14.01
N MET A 184 7.05 4.33 14.52
CA MET A 184 6.66 4.35 15.92
C MET A 184 7.85 4.07 16.85
N ALA A 185 8.80 3.22 16.45
CA ALA A 185 10.00 2.99 17.23
C ALA A 185 10.90 4.24 17.31
N VAL A 186 10.97 5.03 16.23
CA VAL A 186 11.67 6.34 16.25
C VAL A 186 10.97 7.30 17.21
N ILE A 187 9.64 7.39 17.14
CA ILE A 187 8.83 8.22 18.04
C ILE A 187 9.04 7.78 19.50
N GLY A 188 8.82 6.49 19.81
CA GLY A 188 8.97 5.95 21.16
C GLY A 188 10.40 6.05 21.69
N GLY A 189 11.43 5.97 20.84
CA GLY A 189 12.81 6.23 21.25
C GLY A 189 13.06 7.69 21.65
N ARG A 190 12.25 8.61 21.14
CA ARG A 190 12.34 10.05 21.41
C ARG A 190 11.54 10.48 22.64
N ILE A 191 10.31 10.01 22.80
CA ILE A 191 9.40 10.46 23.87
C ILE A 191 9.19 9.45 25.00
N ASP A 192 9.45 8.15 24.77
CA ASP A 192 9.28 7.11 25.78
C ASP A 192 10.64 6.63 26.32
N SER A 193 11.28 5.68 25.62
CA SER A 193 12.55 5.08 26.02
C SER A 193 13.21 4.29 24.88
N LYS A 194 14.53 4.06 24.99
CA LYS A 194 15.27 3.15 24.10
C LYS A 194 14.79 1.70 24.19
N ALA A 195 14.27 1.30 25.35
CA ALA A 195 13.69 -0.03 25.54
C ALA A 195 12.44 -0.20 24.66
N ARG A 196 11.54 0.80 24.69
CA ARG A 196 10.33 0.81 23.85
C ARG A 196 10.66 0.83 22.35
N GLN A 197 11.63 1.64 21.94
CA GLN A 197 12.14 1.62 20.57
C GLN A 197 12.59 0.21 20.15
N SER A 198 13.38 -0.46 20.99
CA SER A 198 13.94 -1.77 20.68
C SER A 198 12.85 -2.84 20.63
N GLU A 199 11.88 -2.79 21.53
CA GLU A 199 10.70 -3.66 21.56
C GLU A 199 9.92 -3.58 20.24
N LEU A 200 9.55 -2.37 19.80
CA LEU A 200 8.77 -2.14 18.58
C LEU A 200 9.50 -2.66 17.33
N ILE A 201 10.82 -2.44 17.24
CA ILE A 201 11.61 -2.96 16.10
C ILE A 201 11.61 -4.49 16.12
N ARG A 202 11.82 -5.12 17.28
CA ARG A 202 11.82 -6.59 17.40
C ARG A 202 10.46 -7.18 17.07
N GLU A 203 9.37 -6.59 17.57
CA GLU A 203 8.00 -7.01 17.29
C GLU A 203 7.75 -7.07 15.77
N ALA A 204 8.02 -5.97 15.08
CA ALA A 204 7.78 -5.89 13.64
C ALA A 204 8.68 -6.84 12.84
N THR A 205 9.96 -6.93 13.19
CA THR A 205 10.92 -7.82 12.51
C THR A 205 10.55 -9.30 12.72
N ALA A 206 10.15 -9.70 13.93
CA ALA A 206 9.76 -11.08 14.22
C ALA A 206 8.53 -11.48 13.40
N ARG A 207 7.52 -10.60 13.33
CA ARG A 207 6.33 -10.82 12.50
C ARG A 207 6.68 -10.95 11.02
N LEU A 208 7.49 -10.03 10.47
CA LEU A 208 7.92 -10.10 9.07
C LEU A 208 8.76 -11.34 8.76
N SER A 209 9.64 -11.76 9.67
CA SER A 209 10.45 -12.97 9.50
C SER A 209 9.58 -14.22 9.34
N SER A 210 8.49 -14.32 10.11
CA SER A 210 7.52 -15.41 9.94
C SER A 210 6.84 -15.33 8.58
N LEU A 211 6.40 -14.14 8.16
CA LEU A 211 5.67 -13.97 6.89
C LEU A 211 6.54 -14.21 5.66
N VAL A 212 7.80 -13.77 5.66
CA VAL A 212 8.75 -14.02 4.56
C VAL A 212 9.02 -15.53 4.37
N SER A 213 8.91 -16.33 5.44
CA SER A 213 9.01 -17.80 5.31
C SER A 213 7.80 -18.41 4.59
N THR A 214 6.61 -17.81 4.76
CA THR A 214 5.36 -18.25 4.09
C THR A 214 5.24 -17.68 2.67
N TYR A 215 5.68 -16.43 2.47
CA TYR A 215 5.58 -15.69 1.22
C TYR A 215 6.98 -15.25 0.76
N PRO A 216 7.82 -16.19 0.30
CA PRO A 216 9.20 -15.90 -0.05
C PRO A 216 9.34 -14.92 -1.22
N ASP A 217 8.31 -14.73 -2.05
CA ASP A 217 8.41 -13.83 -3.20
C ASP A 217 7.89 -12.41 -2.91
N ALA A 218 7.39 -12.16 -1.69
CA ALA A 218 6.89 -10.85 -1.28
C ALA A 218 8.04 -9.87 -0.99
N THR A 219 8.54 -9.20 -2.03
CA THR A 219 9.75 -8.36 -1.95
C THR A 219 9.59 -7.13 -1.05
N SER A 220 8.37 -6.58 -0.92
CA SER A 220 8.07 -5.52 0.04
C SER A 220 8.30 -5.96 1.49
N LEU A 221 7.86 -7.17 1.86
CA LEU A 221 8.10 -7.74 3.19
C LEU A 221 9.60 -7.96 3.43
N ARG A 222 10.32 -8.45 2.43
CA ARG A 222 11.78 -8.65 2.51
C ARG A 222 12.52 -7.34 2.70
N TYR A 223 12.15 -6.29 1.97
CA TYR A 223 12.73 -4.96 2.15
C TYR A 223 12.54 -4.46 3.59
N TYR A 224 11.32 -4.48 4.11
CA TYR A 224 11.07 -4.03 5.48
C TYR A 224 11.73 -4.94 6.53
N LEU A 225 11.84 -6.25 6.27
CA LEU A 225 12.59 -7.16 7.13
C LEU A 225 14.09 -6.79 7.17
N ALA A 226 14.67 -6.43 6.02
CA ALA A 226 16.04 -5.96 5.95
C ALA A 226 16.26 -4.66 6.74
N ASP A 227 15.34 -3.69 6.59
CA ASP A 227 15.37 -2.44 7.34
C ASP A 227 15.23 -2.70 8.85
N GLY A 228 14.34 -3.62 9.25
CA GLY A 228 14.20 -4.09 10.63
C GLY A 228 15.49 -4.65 11.21
N TYR A 229 16.13 -5.60 10.52
CA TYR A 229 17.42 -6.15 10.93
C TYR A 229 18.49 -5.05 11.05
N ARG A 230 18.55 -4.12 10.10
CA ARG A 230 19.51 -3.01 10.16
C ARG A 230 19.26 -2.09 11.35
N LYS A 231 18.00 -1.79 11.68
CA LYS A 231 17.65 -0.98 12.86
C LYS A 231 18.01 -1.71 14.16
N GLN A 232 17.73 -3.01 14.28
CA GLN A 232 18.16 -3.79 15.44
C GLN A 232 19.68 -3.84 15.58
N ALA A 233 20.40 -4.05 14.47
CA ALA A 233 21.86 -4.04 14.49
C ALA A 233 22.40 -2.74 15.07
N LEU A 234 21.80 -1.59 14.73
CA LEU A 234 22.20 -0.30 15.29
C LEU A 234 21.94 -0.17 16.79
N THR A 235 20.83 -0.69 17.30
CA THR A 235 20.48 -0.54 18.73
C THR A 235 21.44 -1.32 19.62
N ILE A 236 21.91 -2.48 19.18
CA ILE A 236 22.77 -3.36 19.98
C ILE A 236 24.26 -3.27 19.64
N ARG A 237 24.67 -2.53 18.60
CA ARG A 237 26.07 -2.47 18.10
C ARG A 237 27.14 -2.30 19.19
N ARG A 238 26.84 -1.54 20.25
CA ARG A 238 27.80 -1.28 21.35
C ARG A 238 27.79 -2.36 22.42
N THR A 239 26.64 -3.01 22.64
CA THR A 239 26.44 -4.00 23.70
C THR A 239 26.72 -5.42 23.24
N ASP A 240 26.42 -5.71 21.97
CA ASP A 240 26.65 -6.99 21.32
C ASP A 240 27.06 -6.77 19.84
N PRO A 241 28.36 -6.52 19.58
CA PRO A 241 28.87 -6.28 18.23
C PRO A 241 28.73 -7.49 17.30
N ALA A 242 28.84 -8.71 17.82
CA ALA A 242 28.75 -9.94 17.03
C ALA A 242 27.33 -10.16 16.51
N GLU A 243 26.32 -9.99 17.38
CA GLU A 243 24.92 -10.06 16.95
C GLU A 243 24.56 -8.91 16.00
N SER A 244 25.11 -7.71 16.21
CA SER A 244 24.95 -6.58 15.30
C SER A 244 25.46 -6.88 13.89
N GLU A 245 26.62 -7.54 13.78
CA GLU A 245 27.19 -7.97 12.50
C GLU A 245 26.31 -9.04 11.84
N ARG A 246 25.88 -10.06 12.59
CA ARG A 246 24.95 -11.11 12.12
C ARG A 246 23.66 -10.52 11.55
N LEU A 247 23.07 -9.54 12.23
CA LEU A 247 21.85 -8.85 11.76
C LEU A 247 22.10 -8.04 10.47
N GLN A 248 23.27 -7.40 10.32
CA GLN A 248 23.63 -6.70 9.08
C GLN A 248 23.77 -7.68 7.91
N GLU A 249 24.37 -8.85 8.13
CA GLU A 249 24.44 -9.90 7.12
C GLU A 249 23.05 -10.40 6.72
N GLN A 250 22.15 -10.59 7.69
CA GLN A 250 20.76 -10.94 7.41
C GLN A 250 20.04 -9.85 6.59
N ALA A 251 20.25 -8.58 6.91
CA ALA A 251 19.70 -7.47 6.14
C ALA A 251 20.19 -7.50 4.68
N MET A 252 21.50 -7.67 4.46
CA MET A 252 22.06 -7.78 3.11
C MET A 252 21.50 -9.00 2.35
N ALA A 253 21.35 -10.14 3.02
CA ALA A 253 20.79 -11.33 2.39
C ALA A 253 19.36 -11.09 1.86
N GLN A 254 18.51 -10.40 2.63
CA GLN A 254 17.17 -10.04 2.16
C GLN A 254 17.21 -9.09 0.96
N LEU A 255 18.07 -8.08 0.96
CA LEU A 255 18.19 -7.12 -0.14
C LEU A 255 18.73 -7.74 -1.43
N ARG A 256 19.65 -8.70 -1.32
CA ARG A 256 20.11 -9.48 -2.50
C ARG A 256 18.96 -10.27 -3.13
N VAL A 257 18.09 -10.87 -2.31
CA VAL A 257 16.88 -11.53 -2.83
C VAL A 257 15.95 -10.52 -3.51
N CYS A 258 15.76 -9.34 -2.92
CA CYS A 258 14.98 -8.27 -3.56
C CYS A 258 15.57 -7.84 -4.91
N ALA A 259 16.90 -7.84 -5.06
CA ALA A 259 17.55 -7.53 -6.33
C ALA A 259 17.24 -8.56 -7.43
N GLU A 260 17.16 -9.84 -7.07
CA GLU A 260 16.85 -10.93 -8.01
C GLU A 260 15.36 -11.05 -8.33
N LEU A 261 14.47 -10.67 -7.40
CA LEU A 261 13.01 -10.75 -7.60
C LEU A 261 12.39 -9.44 -8.13
N GLY A 262 13.10 -8.32 -8.00
CA GLY A 262 12.60 -6.99 -8.34
C GLY A 262 11.77 -6.35 -7.23
N LEU A 263 11.93 -5.04 -7.07
CA LEU A 263 11.16 -4.23 -6.10
C LEU A 263 10.16 -3.31 -6.81
N SER A 264 9.06 -3.05 -6.10
CA SER A 264 8.12 -1.99 -6.47
C SER A 264 8.86 -0.66 -6.53
N ARG A 265 8.44 0.21 -7.46
CA ARG A 265 9.12 1.47 -7.78
C ARG A 265 9.39 2.32 -6.54
N GLU A 266 8.40 2.44 -5.66
CA GLU A 266 8.48 3.22 -4.42
C GLU A 266 9.57 2.71 -3.44
N LEU A 267 9.94 1.43 -3.53
CA LEU A 267 10.94 0.82 -2.65
C LEU A 267 12.34 0.75 -3.25
N ARG A 268 12.50 0.95 -4.58
CA ARG A 268 13.81 0.82 -5.26
C ARG A 268 14.86 1.77 -4.70
N ASN A 269 14.54 3.06 -4.63
CA ASN A 269 15.46 4.07 -4.11
C ASN A 269 15.85 3.85 -2.65
N PRO A 270 14.91 3.70 -1.70
CA PRO A 270 15.29 3.48 -0.30
C PRO A 270 15.99 2.13 -0.09
N ALA A 271 15.65 1.08 -0.85
CA ALA A 271 16.36 -0.19 -0.81
C ALA A 271 17.80 -0.07 -1.32
N ALA A 272 18.02 0.67 -2.42
CA ALA A 272 19.36 0.91 -2.96
C ALA A 272 20.23 1.70 -1.97
N GLN A 273 19.67 2.74 -1.34
CA GLN A 273 20.36 3.50 -0.29
C GLN A 273 20.72 2.64 0.92
N LEU A 274 19.78 1.79 1.38
CA LEU A 274 20.01 0.86 2.47
C LEU A 274 21.10 -0.16 2.10
N PHE A 275 21.04 -0.71 0.89
CA PHE A 275 22.02 -1.67 0.39
C PHE A 275 23.41 -1.05 0.27
N SER A 276 23.53 0.13 -0.33
CA SER A 276 24.78 0.88 -0.47
C SER A 276 25.42 1.18 0.90
N THR A 277 24.59 1.53 1.89
CA THR A 277 25.03 1.76 3.28
C THR A 277 25.59 0.49 3.93
N LEU A 278 24.97 -0.67 3.66
CA LEU A 278 25.37 -1.96 4.22
C LEU A 278 26.62 -2.53 3.55
N SER A 279 26.64 -2.53 2.21
CA SER A 279 27.74 -3.05 1.40
C SER A 279 28.95 -2.12 1.38
N LYS A 280 28.78 -0.84 1.75
CA LYS A 280 29.79 0.22 1.59
C LYS A 280 30.21 0.39 0.13
N GLY A 281 29.28 0.14 -0.80
CA GLY A 281 29.49 0.29 -2.24
C GLY A 281 30.32 -0.84 -2.90
N THR A 282 30.51 -1.98 -2.23
CA THR A 282 31.33 -3.09 -2.78
C THR A 282 30.59 -3.95 -3.81
N GLU A 283 29.26 -3.83 -3.92
CA GLU A 283 28.40 -4.63 -4.81
C GLU A 283 27.53 -3.74 -5.73
N PRO A 284 28.12 -2.93 -6.63
CA PRO A 284 27.37 -1.97 -7.45
C PRO A 284 26.37 -2.62 -8.42
N GLU A 285 26.64 -3.86 -8.87
CA GLU A 285 25.71 -4.60 -9.74
C GLU A 285 24.39 -4.93 -9.02
N ILE A 286 24.46 -5.35 -7.76
CA ILE A 286 23.26 -5.64 -6.95
C ILE A 286 22.47 -4.35 -6.70
N GLU A 287 23.16 -3.23 -6.44
CA GLU A 287 22.53 -1.93 -6.30
C GLU A 287 21.78 -1.52 -7.58
N GLN A 288 22.39 -1.71 -8.76
CA GLN A 288 21.77 -1.46 -10.05
C GLN A 288 20.56 -2.37 -10.34
N LYS A 289 20.60 -3.64 -9.91
CA LYS A 289 19.44 -4.53 -9.96
C LYS A 289 18.30 -4.05 -9.06
N ILE A 290 18.61 -3.64 -7.83
CA ILE A 290 17.60 -3.05 -6.90
C ILE A 290 16.94 -1.81 -7.50
N LEU A 291 17.73 -0.95 -8.16
CA LEU A 291 17.23 0.23 -8.87
C LEU A 291 16.40 -0.12 -10.13
N GLY A 292 16.45 -1.37 -10.59
CA GLY A 292 15.81 -1.81 -11.82
C GLY A 292 16.49 -1.27 -13.09
N THR A 293 17.74 -0.80 -13.00
CA THR A 293 18.50 -0.33 -14.16
C THR A 293 19.10 -1.48 -14.97
N ILE A 294 19.19 -2.67 -14.36
CA ILE A 294 19.57 -3.93 -15.00
C ILE A 294 18.45 -4.94 -14.71
N PRO A 295 18.09 -5.83 -15.66
CA PRO A 295 17.08 -6.84 -15.44
C PRO A 295 17.41 -7.74 -14.23
N SER A 296 16.39 -7.99 -13.41
CA SER A 296 16.32 -9.11 -12.49
C SER A 296 16.18 -10.43 -13.27
N ARG A 297 16.61 -11.55 -12.69
CA ARG A 297 16.61 -12.86 -13.37
C ARG A 297 15.23 -13.46 -13.50
#